data_AF-A0A951A0D3-F1
#
_entry.id   AF-A0A951A0D3-F1
#
_cell.length_a   1.000
_cell.length_b   1.000
_cell.length_c   1.000
_cell.angle_alpha   90.00
_cell.angle_beta   90.00
_cell.angle_gamma   90.00
#
_symmetry.space_group_name_H-M   'P 1'
#
loop_
_entity.id
_entity.type
_entity.pdbx_description
1 polymer ?
#
loop_
_entity_poly.entity_id
_entity_poly.type
_entity_poly.pdbx_seq_one_letter_code
_entity_poly.pdbx_strand_id
1 'polypeptide(L)'
;MVIGVLALWLGVGKAPAQEGAAEQQRLYEQMARQPTNAELTYAFVKVATQRGDYEAAIGALERLLFYNPNLSLVRYELGTLYLRLGSYALAKRYFLEALAAPDLDAPTKARIEANLADTEKQSQASRFSGFAQTGLRYQTNASFAPSSNTVRFNGVDFGLPPSSGGKGDANWFGLVGLSHDYDLQDQNRTVLETRFVGYLTQQFRLHNLDVGLFDLSFGPRLSFLPELLPGATIKPYVVGGNAWVDGVQYLAAGGAGLALGIPAPWGTSLEPSFEWRRANYDTGNPALAEFNS
;
A
#
# COMPACT_ATOMS: atom_id res chain seq x y z
N MET A 1 1.20 -27.96 -0.58
CA MET A 1 2.58 -27.45 -0.43
C MET A 1 2.50 -26.26 0.51
N VAL A 2 3.22 -26.28 1.65
CA VAL A 2 3.21 -25.18 2.64
C VAL A 2 4.47 -24.36 2.40
N ILE A 3 4.34 -23.09 2.07
CA ILE A 3 5.51 -22.19 1.90
C ILE A 3 5.19 -20.88 2.62
N GLY A 4 5.90 -20.63 3.72
CA GLY A 4 5.94 -19.32 4.37
C GLY A 4 7.01 -18.46 3.72
N VAL A 5 6.69 -17.19 3.44
CA VAL A 5 7.63 -16.22 2.90
C VAL A 5 7.86 -15.13 3.94
N LEU A 6 9.14 -14.88 4.27
CA LEU A 6 9.58 -13.79 5.13
C LEU A 6 10.40 -12.83 4.28
N ALA A 7 9.89 -11.63 4.01
CA ALA A 7 10.65 -10.57 3.34
C ALA A 7 11.06 -9.54 4.39
N LEU A 8 12.36 -9.42 4.65
CA LEU A 8 12.93 -8.46 5.60
C LEU A 8 13.68 -7.38 4.83
N TRP A 9 13.23 -6.13 4.91
CA TRP A 9 13.97 -4.97 4.42
C TRP A 9 14.57 -4.24 5.62
N LEU A 10 15.90 -4.23 5.74
CA LEU A 10 16.63 -3.52 6.80
C LEU A 10 17.12 -2.16 6.27
N GLY A 11 16.43 -1.10 6.65
CA GLY A 11 16.93 0.27 6.54
C GLY A 11 17.75 0.64 7.77
N VAL A 12 19.03 1.00 7.59
CA VAL A 12 19.89 1.50 8.66
C VAL A 12 19.54 2.98 8.94
N GLY A 13 18.83 3.23 10.05
CA GLY A 13 18.58 4.58 10.55
C GLY A 13 19.67 5.06 11.52
N LYS A 14 20.39 6.13 11.17
CA LYS A 14 21.27 6.89 12.08
C LYS A 14 20.46 7.48 13.24
N ALA A 15 21.03 7.51 14.45
CA ALA A 15 20.43 8.13 15.63
C ALA A 15 20.70 9.66 15.69
N PRO A 16 19.65 10.50 15.81
CA PRO A 16 19.77 11.82 16.44
C PRO A 16 18.54 12.10 17.33
N ALA A 17 18.55 11.73 18.62
CA ALA A 17 17.33 11.81 19.45
C ALA A 17 17.46 12.56 20.78
N GLN A 18 18.66 12.76 21.34
CA GLN A 18 18.80 13.30 22.70
C GLN A 18 18.76 14.84 22.77
N GLU A 19 19.43 15.56 21.87
CA GLU A 19 19.45 17.04 21.91
C GLU A 19 18.08 17.66 21.64
N GLY A 20 17.31 17.12 20.69
CA GLY A 20 15.96 17.62 20.41
C GLY A 20 14.97 17.41 21.56
N ALA A 21 15.21 16.43 22.45
CA ALA A 21 14.27 16.10 23.53
C ALA A 21 14.34 17.14 24.64
N ALA A 22 15.56 17.53 25.02
CA ALA A 22 15.80 18.56 26.02
C ALA A 22 15.27 19.92 25.54
N GLU A 23 15.48 20.25 24.26
CA GLU A 23 14.98 21.51 23.71
C GLU A 23 13.44 21.52 23.61
N GLN A 24 12.82 20.42 23.16
CA GLN A 24 11.35 20.30 23.15
C GLN A 24 10.76 20.51 24.55
N GLN A 25 11.34 19.90 25.58
CA GLN A 25 10.90 20.05 26.97
C GLN A 25 11.06 21.48 27.48
N ARG A 26 12.20 22.12 27.20
CA ARG A 26 12.45 23.51 27.59
C ARG A 26 11.45 24.47 26.94
N LEU A 27 11.12 24.26 25.66
CA LEU A 27 10.14 25.06 24.93
C LEU A 27 8.73 24.83 25.47
N TYR A 28 8.38 23.58 25.81
CA TYR A 28 7.11 23.24 26.43
C TYR A 28 6.89 24.02 27.75
N GLU A 29 7.88 24.01 28.64
CA GLU A 29 7.77 24.71 29.94
C GLU A 29 7.58 26.22 29.79
N GLN A 30 8.29 26.86 28.84
CA GLN A 30 8.14 28.28 28.55
C GLN A 30 6.76 28.58 27.95
N MET A 31 6.35 27.78 26.96
CA MET A 31 5.06 27.88 26.29
C MET A 31 3.89 27.59 27.25
N ALA A 32 4.08 26.74 28.26
CA ALA A 32 3.07 26.45 29.29
C ALA A 32 2.81 27.66 30.20
N ARG A 33 3.86 28.44 30.52
CA ARG A 33 3.77 29.68 31.31
C ARG A 33 3.20 30.86 30.50
N GLN A 34 3.30 30.80 29.17
CA GLN A 34 2.83 31.85 28.25
C GLN A 34 1.93 31.26 27.15
N PRO A 35 0.70 30.81 27.50
CA PRO A 35 -0.14 30.02 26.61
C PRO A 35 -0.65 30.78 25.38
N THR A 36 -0.60 32.11 25.38
CA THR A 36 -1.01 32.98 24.25
C THR A 36 0.15 33.43 23.37
N ASN A 37 1.40 33.10 23.74
CA ASN A 37 2.58 33.51 22.99
C ASN A 37 2.77 32.61 21.76
N ALA A 38 2.47 33.17 20.58
CA ALA A 38 2.54 32.46 19.31
C ALA A 38 3.98 32.05 18.96
N GLU A 39 4.98 32.90 19.20
CA GLU A 39 6.38 32.62 18.85
C GLU A 39 6.92 31.40 19.62
N LEU A 40 6.66 31.34 20.93
CA LEU A 40 7.03 30.19 21.76
C LEU A 40 6.31 28.91 21.30
N THR A 41 5.04 29.03 20.94
CA THR A 41 4.25 27.91 20.41
C THR A 41 4.84 27.40 19.09
N TYR A 42 5.16 28.29 18.15
CA TYR A 42 5.76 27.90 16.87
C TYR A 42 7.16 27.29 17.03
N ALA A 43 7.97 27.82 17.94
CA ALA A 43 9.28 27.24 18.25
C ALA A 43 9.13 25.80 18.78
N PHE A 44 8.20 25.58 19.71
CA PHE A 44 7.88 24.24 20.22
C PHE A 44 7.40 23.30 19.11
N VAL A 45 6.41 23.73 18.32
CA VAL A 45 5.82 22.97 17.21
C VAL A 45 6.89 22.56 16.19
N LYS A 46 7.82 23.45 15.86
CA LYS A 46 8.92 23.16 14.95
C LYS A 46 9.79 22.00 15.46
N VAL A 47 10.20 22.04 16.73
CA VAL A 47 11.04 20.99 17.34
C VAL A 47 10.27 19.68 17.46
N ALA A 48 9.02 19.73 17.93
CA ALA A 48 8.15 18.55 18.04
C ALA A 48 7.94 17.87 16.66
N THR A 49 7.66 18.66 15.62
CA THR A 49 7.48 18.17 14.25
C THR A 49 8.76 17.53 13.69
N GLN A 50 9.93 18.12 13.96
CA GLN A 50 11.23 17.57 13.55
C GLN A 50 11.53 16.21 14.22
N ARG A 51 10.97 15.99 15.41
CA ARG A 51 11.10 14.73 16.17
C ARG A 51 10.02 13.71 15.83
N GLY A 52 9.08 14.06 14.95
CA GLY A 52 7.92 13.21 14.62
C GLY A 52 6.83 13.19 15.70
N ASP A 53 6.93 14.06 16.71
CA ASP A 53 5.93 14.22 17.76
C ASP A 53 4.79 15.14 17.28
N TYR A 54 4.03 14.64 16.32
CA TYR A 54 2.95 15.40 15.69
C TYR A 54 1.78 15.64 16.65
N GLU A 55 1.54 14.74 17.59
CA GLU A 55 0.48 14.86 18.59
C GLU A 55 0.73 16.05 19.53
N ALA A 56 1.96 16.18 20.05
CA ALA A 56 2.32 17.33 20.88
C ALA A 56 2.26 18.64 20.08
N ALA A 57 2.73 18.63 18.83
CA ALA A 57 2.66 19.79 17.94
C ALA A 57 1.21 20.24 17.67
N ILE A 58 0.31 19.30 17.39
CA ILE A 58 -1.12 19.57 17.19
C ILE A 58 -1.73 20.19 18.45
N GLY A 59 -1.53 19.57 19.61
CA GLY A 59 -2.08 20.08 20.87
C GLY A 59 -1.62 21.51 21.21
N ALA A 60 -0.37 21.84 20.89
CA ALA A 60 0.16 23.19 21.07
C ALA A 60 -0.53 24.22 20.15
N LEU A 61 -0.72 23.91 18.86
CA LEU A 61 -1.40 24.78 17.91
C LEU A 61 -2.91 24.91 18.20
N GLU A 62 -3.58 23.83 18.59
CA GLU A 62 -5.00 23.86 18.97
C GLU A 62 -5.23 24.78 20.18
N ARG A 63 -4.34 24.71 21.16
CA ARG A 63 -4.37 25.63 22.30
C ARG A 63 -4.14 27.08 21.89
N LEU A 64 -3.19 27.34 20.98
CA LEU A 64 -2.96 28.69 20.47
C LEU A 64 -4.20 29.23 19.71
N LEU A 65 -4.83 28.38 18.90
CA LEU A 65 -6.05 28.73 18.18
C LEU A 65 -7.23 28.96 19.14
N PHE A 66 -7.30 28.25 20.26
CA PHE A 66 -8.30 28.47 21.31
C PHE A 66 -8.23 29.89 21.87
N TYR A 67 -7.02 30.42 22.14
CA TYR A 67 -6.86 31.79 22.61
C TYR A 67 -6.97 32.84 21.50
N ASN A 68 -6.54 32.49 20.28
CA ASN A 68 -6.50 33.38 19.14
C ASN A 68 -7.21 32.73 17.92
N PRO A 69 -8.55 32.79 17.84
CA PRO A 69 -9.33 32.02 16.86
C PRO A 69 -9.18 32.52 15.40
N ASN A 70 -8.58 33.69 15.18
CA ASN A 70 -8.49 34.30 13.85
C ASN A 70 -7.15 34.02 13.14
N LEU A 71 -6.37 33.04 13.62
CA LEU A 71 -5.06 32.74 13.03
C LEU A 71 -5.17 31.73 11.88
N SER A 72 -5.36 32.24 10.66
CA SER A 72 -5.47 31.45 9.43
C SER A 72 -4.23 30.60 9.14
N LEU A 73 -3.04 31.14 9.44
CA LEU A 73 -1.79 30.39 9.33
C LEU A 73 -1.72 29.20 10.30
N VAL A 74 -2.25 29.34 11.52
CA VAL A 74 -2.31 28.22 12.48
C VAL A 74 -3.21 27.10 11.96
N ARG A 75 -4.35 27.43 11.34
CA ARG A 75 -5.21 26.44 10.69
C ARG A 75 -4.50 25.71 9.56
N TYR A 76 -3.74 26.43 8.72
CA TYR A 76 -2.91 25.80 7.68
C TYR A 76 -1.88 24.82 8.27
N GLU A 77 -1.18 25.22 9.34
CA GLU A 77 -0.21 24.36 10.02
C GLU A 77 -0.88 23.13 10.66
N LEU A 78 -2.04 23.29 11.29
CA LEU A 78 -2.86 22.18 11.78
C LEU A 78 -3.27 21.22 10.66
N GLY A 79 -3.74 21.75 9.52
CA GLY A 79 -4.05 20.93 8.35
C GLY A 79 -2.85 20.11 7.88
N THR A 80 -1.66 20.73 7.86
CA THR A 80 -0.39 20.08 7.49
C THR A 80 0.02 18.99 8.48
N LEU A 81 -0.12 19.22 9.79
CA LEU A 81 0.18 18.22 10.82
C LEU A 81 -0.80 17.05 10.80
N TYR A 82 -2.10 17.32 10.67
CA TYR A 82 -3.11 16.27 10.55
C TYR A 82 -2.93 15.44 9.27
N LEU A 83 -2.46 16.06 8.18
CA LEU A 83 -2.08 15.34 6.95
C LEU A 83 -0.92 14.37 7.20
N ARG A 84 0.12 14.81 7.93
CA ARG A 84 1.27 13.96 8.32
C ARG A 84 0.87 12.82 9.26
N LEU A 85 -0.12 13.05 10.11
CA LEU A 85 -0.69 12.03 10.99
C LEU A 85 -1.61 11.03 10.25
N GLY A 86 -1.90 11.27 8.96
CA GLY A 86 -2.83 10.45 8.17
C GLY A 86 -4.32 10.72 8.48
N SER A 87 -4.62 11.74 9.28
CA SER A 87 -5.99 12.13 9.61
C SER A 87 -6.56 13.07 8.53
N TYR A 88 -6.80 12.52 7.34
CA TYR A 88 -7.18 13.27 6.15
C TYR A 88 -8.46 14.09 6.31
N ALA A 89 -9.45 13.59 7.07
CA ALA A 89 -10.70 14.32 7.33
C ALA A 89 -10.45 15.61 8.11
N LEU A 90 -9.64 15.55 9.18
CA LEU A 90 -9.27 16.74 9.96
C LEU A 90 -8.36 17.67 9.15
N ALA A 91 -7.41 17.11 8.39
CA ALA A 91 -6.55 17.88 7.51
C ALA A 91 -7.38 18.72 6.51
N LYS A 92 -8.34 18.07 5.83
CA LYS A 92 -9.27 18.72 4.90
C LYS A 92 -10.06 19.82 5.60
N ARG A 93 -10.62 19.54 6.78
CA ARG A 93 -11.38 20.54 7.55
C ARG A 93 -10.55 21.79 7.82
N TYR A 94 -9.37 21.65 8.42
CA TYR A 94 -8.52 22.80 8.76
C TYR A 94 -8.01 23.57 7.54
N PHE A 95 -7.71 22.87 6.44
CA PHE A 95 -7.35 23.52 5.18
C PHE A 95 -8.50 24.36 4.60
N LEU A 96 -9.73 23.84 4.61
CA LEU A 96 -10.90 24.60 4.16
C LEU A 96 -11.18 25.81 5.07
N GLU A 97 -11.06 25.66 6.38
CA GLU A 97 -11.20 26.78 7.32
C GLU A 97 -10.12 27.85 7.11
N ALA A 98 -8.88 27.46 6.79
CA ALA A 98 -7.80 28.40 6.48
C ALA A 98 -8.07 29.16 5.16
N LEU A 99 -8.58 28.48 4.13
CA LEU A 99 -8.94 29.10 2.85
C LEU A 99 -10.13 30.07 2.94
N ALA A 100 -11.03 29.85 3.90
CA ALA A 100 -12.17 30.75 4.14
C ALA A 100 -11.74 32.11 4.71
N ALA A 101 -10.50 32.24 5.19
CA ALA A 101 -10.02 33.46 5.79
C ALA A 101 -9.51 34.49 4.75
N PRO A 102 -9.88 35.78 4.88
CA PRO A 102 -9.55 36.79 3.89
C PRO A 102 -8.07 37.23 3.91
N ASP A 103 -7.36 36.97 5.01
CA ASP A 103 -5.99 37.43 5.27
C ASP A 103 -4.89 36.48 4.76
N LEU A 104 -5.27 35.35 4.16
CA LEU A 104 -4.32 34.35 3.70
C LEU A 104 -3.64 34.77 2.37
N ASP A 105 -2.31 34.72 2.35
CA ASP A 105 -1.49 35.09 1.19
C ASP A 105 -1.57 34.04 0.05
N ALA A 106 -1.36 34.49 -1.18
CA ALA A 106 -1.48 33.63 -2.36
C ALA A 106 -0.54 32.39 -2.35
N PRO A 107 0.73 32.49 -1.92
CA PRO A 107 1.60 31.32 -1.77
C PRO A 107 1.03 30.26 -0.80
N THR A 108 0.48 30.68 0.34
CA THR A 108 -0.11 29.75 1.30
C THR A 108 -1.40 29.12 0.75
N LYS A 109 -2.24 29.89 0.04
CA LYS A 109 -3.41 29.34 -0.67
C LYS A 109 -3.01 28.23 -1.64
N ALA A 110 -2.00 28.47 -2.48
CA ALA A 110 -1.51 27.48 -3.43
C ALA A 110 -0.97 26.20 -2.74
N ARG A 111 -0.29 26.36 -1.58
CA ARG A 111 0.16 25.21 -0.77
C ARG A 111 -1.01 24.42 -0.19
N ILE A 112 -2.04 25.10 0.29
CA ILE A 112 -3.26 24.44 0.78
C ILE A 112 -3.93 23.68 -0.35
N GLU A 113 -4.17 24.32 -1.50
CA GLU A 113 -4.84 23.69 -2.64
C GLU A 113 -4.11 22.44 -3.13
N ALA A 114 -2.77 22.49 -3.20
CA ALA A 114 -1.94 21.32 -3.52
C ALA A 114 -2.11 20.19 -2.48
N ASN A 115 -2.01 20.51 -1.19
CA ASN A 115 -2.21 19.53 -0.13
C ASN A 115 -3.65 19.00 -0.08
N LEU A 116 -4.65 19.82 -0.42
CA LEU A 116 -6.05 19.45 -0.42
C LEU A 116 -6.33 18.42 -1.51
N ALA A 117 -5.76 18.57 -2.71
CA ALA A 117 -5.90 17.59 -3.77
C ALA A 117 -5.37 16.21 -3.35
N ASP A 118 -4.20 16.18 -2.70
CA ASP A 118 -3.63 14.93 -2.16
C ASP A 118 -4.48 14.36 -1.01
N THR A 119 -4.94 15.23 -0.09
CA THR A 119 -5.82 14.86 1.03
C THR A 119 -7.15 14.30 0.54
N GLU A 120 -7.74 14.91 -0.47
CA GLU A 120 -8.98 14.45 -1.08
C GLU A 120 -8.79 13.08 -1.70
N LYS A 121 -7.74 12.88 -2.49
CA LYS A 121 -7.42 11.58 -3.08
C LYS A 121 -7.23 10.49 -2.03
N GLN A 122 -6.55 10.79 -0.92
CA GLN A 122 -6.31 9.83 0.16
C GLN A 122 -7.53 9.60 1.07
N SER A 123 -8.41 10.60 1.20
CA SER A 123 -9.66 10.48 1.99
C SER A 123 -10.82 9.85 1.21
N GLN A 124 -10.67 9.61 -0.09
CA GLN A 124 -11.70 8.88 -0.84
C GLN A 124 -11.89 7.50 -0.20
N ALA A 125 -13.16 7.14 0.03
CA ALA A 125 -13.52 5.81 0.48
C ALA A 125 -12.96 4.76 -0.48
N SER A 126 -13.02 5.04 -1.78
CA SER A 126 -12.51 4.18 -2.84
C SER A 126 -11.16 4.67 -3.35
N ARG A 127 -10.11 3.86 -3.19
CA ARG A 127 -8.75 4.18 -3.66
C ARG A 127 -8.26 3.10 -4.62
N PHE A 128 -7.80 3.51 -5.80
CA PHE A 128 -7.23 2.63 -6.81
C PHE A 128 -5.75 2.91 -7.00
N SER A 129 -4.94 1.86 -7.10
CA SER A 129 -3.54 1.92 -7.48
C SER A 129 -3.17 0.74 -8.38
N GLY A 130 -2.04 0.82 -9.08
CA GLY A 130 -1.63 -0.26 -9.96
C GLY A 130 -0.36 0.06 -10.73
N PHE A 131 0.08 -0.93 -11.48
CA PHE A 131 1.20 -0.84 -12.40
C PHE A 131 0.90 -1.64 -13.67
N ALA A 132 1.60 -1.29 -14.75
CA ALA A 132 1.60 -2.05 -15.98
C ALA A 132 3.02 -2.13 -16.53
N GLN A 133 3.39 -3.29 -17.07
CA GLN A 133 4.65 -3.53 -17.75
C GLN A 133 4.38 -4.29 -19.04
N THR A 134 5.06 -3.91 -20.11
CA THR A 134 4.98 -4.62 -21.38
C THR A 134 6.32 -4.55 -22.10
N GLY A 135 6.58 -5.49 -23.01
CA GLY A 135 7.83 -5.51 -23.75
C GLY A 135 7.91 -6.66 -24.75
N LEU A 136 9.04 -6.68 -25.44
CA LEU A 136 9.45 -7.80 -26.28
C LEU A 136 10.55 -8.56 -25.56
N ARG A 137 10.53 -9.89 -25.65
CA ARG A 137 11.57 -10.76 -25.09
C ARG A 137 11.97 -11.79 -26.12
N TYR A 138 13.26 -11.94 -26.37
CA TYR A 138 13.82 -13.07 -27.12
C TYR A 138 14.39 -14.08 -26.14
N GLN A 139 14.06 -15.35 -26.33
CA GLN A 139 14.54 -16.46 -25.52
C GLN A 139 15.19 -17.48 -26.45
N THR A 140 16.38 -17.96 -26.11
CA THR A 140 17.03 -19.06 -26.84
C THR A 140 16.36 -20.41 -26.58
N ASN A 141 15.62 -20.50 -25.49
CA ASN A 141 14.77 -21.64 -25.13
C ASN A 141 13.44 -21.12 -24.58
N ALA A 142 12.44 -20.98 -25.45
CA ALA A 142 11.12 -20.45 -25.10
C ALA A 142 10.27 -21.46 -24.31
N SER A 143 10.63 -22.74 -24.33
CA SER A 143 9.97 -23.85 -23.66
C SER A 143 10.69 -24.27 -22.36
N PHE A 144 11.44 -23.36 -21.72
CA PHE A 144 12.14 -23.66 -20.48
C PHE A 144 11.21 -23.48 -19.28
N ALA A 145 10.74 -24.59 -18.70
CA ALA A 145 10.13 -24.59 -17.38
C ALA A 145 11.23 -24.69 -16.30
N PRO A 146 11.20 -23.88 -15.22
CA PRO A 146 12.07 -24.07 -14.06
C PRO A 146 11.91 -25.49 -13.49
N SER A 147 12.95 -26.05 -12.87
CA SER A 147 12.89 -27.40 -12.29
C SER A 147 11.82 -27.60 -11.20
N SER A 148 11.28 -26.52 -10.65
CA SER A 148 10.13 -26.53 -9.74
C SER A 148 8.77 -26.64 -10.44
N ASN A 149 8.71 -26.55 -11.78
CA ASN A 149 7.49 -26.40 -12.59
C ASN A 149 6.51 -25.38 -12.03
N THR A 150 6.97 -24.39 -11.27
CA THR A 150 6.13 -23.33 -10.70
C THR A 150 6.81 -21.98 -10.85
N VAL A 151 6.12 -21.01 -11.44
CA VAL A 151 6.51 -19.60 -11.39
C VAL A 151 5.71 -18.92 -10.31
N ARG A 152 6.40 -18.30 -9.35
CA ARG A 152 5.74 -17.54 -8.29
C ARG A 152 5.62 -16.09 -8.72
N PHE A 153 4.39 -15.59 -8.81
CA PHE A 153 4.13 -14.18 -9.06
C PHE A 153 3.31 -13.60 -7.91
N ASN A 154 3.90 -12.66 -7.16
CA ASN A 154 3.26 -11.99 -6.01
C ASN A 154 2.66 -12.95 -4.96
N GLY A 155 3.34 -14.07 -4.68
CA GLY A 155 2.87 -15.10 -3.74
C GLY A 155 2.06 -16.23 -4.38
N VAL A 156 1.65 -16.10 -5.64
CA VAL A 156 0.88 -17.11 -6.37
C VAL A 156 1.80 -18.04 -7.15
N ASP A 157 1.73 -19.35 -6.88
CA ASP A 157 2.42 -20.38 -7.66
C ASP A 157 1.61 -20.79 -8.89
N PHE A 158 2.16 -20.50 -10.07
CA PHE A 158 1.62 -20.97 -11.34
C PHE A 158 2.38 -22.20 -11.80
N GLY A 159 1.71 -23.34 -11.83
CA GLY A 159 2.24 -24.55 -12.45
C GLY A 159 2.54 -24.29 -13.92
N LEU A 160 3.80 -24.42 -14.32
CA LEU A 160 4.20 -24.41 -15.72
C LEU A 160 4.18 -25.85 -16.24
N PRO A 161 3.61 -26.08 -17.43
CA PRO A 161 3.72 -27.37 -18.07
C PRO A 161 5.21 -27.69 -18.38
N PRO A 162 5.70 -28.92 -18.13
CA PRO A 162 7.03 -29.32 -18.59
C PRO A 162 7.08 -29.29 -20.12
N SER A 163 8.17 -28.81 -20.70
CA SER A 163 8.33 -28.89 -22.16
C SER A 163 9.73 -29.31 -22.56
N SER A 164 9.76 -30.31 -23.43
CA SER A 164 10.96 -30.97 -23.95
C SER A 164 11.27 -30.43 -25.34
N GLY A 165 12.41 -29.75 -25.52
CA GLY A 165 12.92 -29.33 -26.83
C GLY A 165 13.16 -27.82 -26.96
N GLY A 166 14.38 -27.37 -26.68
CA GLY A 166 14.73 -25.95 -26.70
C GLY A 166 14.73 -25.36 -28.11
N LYS A 167 13.66 -24.66 -28.48
CA LYS A 167 13.61 -23.77 -29.64
C LYS A 167 13.59 -22.32 -29.17
N GLY A 168 14.33 -21.47 -29.85
CA GLY A 168 14.32 -20.04 -29.57
C GLY A 168 13.06 -19.39 -30.12
N ASP A 169 12.53 -18.38 -29.41
CA ASP A 169 11.45 -17.54 -29.93
C ASP A 169 11.49 -16.13 -29.34
N ALA A 170 10.85 -15.19 -30.03
CA ALA A 170 10.52 -13.88 -29.49
C ALA A 170 9.04 -13.84 -29.12
N ASN A 171 8.72 -13.13 -28.05
CA ASN A 171 7.34 -12.84 -27.68
C ASN A 171 7.13 -11.37 -27.34
N TRP A 172 5.87 -10.95 -27.45
CA TRP A 172 5.33 -9.86 -26.68
C TRP A 172 4.89 -10.38 -25.31
N PHE A 173 5.06 -9.57 -24.27
CA PHE A 173 4.47 -9.83 -22.96
C PHE A 173 3.81 -8.60 -22.37
N GLY A 174 2.79 -8.83 -21.53
CA GLY A 174 2.08 -7.82 -20.77
C GLY A 174 1.86 -8.29 -19.35
N LEU A 175 1.99 -7.37 -18.39
CA LEU A 175 1.79 -7.60 -16.98
C LEU A 175 1.04 -6.41 -16.40
N VAL A 176 -0.04 -6.67 -15.67
CA VAL A 176 -0.85 -5.65 -15.01
C VAL A 176 -1.09 -6.06 -13.57
N GLY A 177 -0.93 -5.13 -12.64
CA GLY A 177 -1.34 -5.29 -11.25
C GLY A 177 -2.25 -4.14 -10.86
N LEU A 178 -3.41 -4.44 -10.29
CA LEU A 178 -4.38 -3.45 -9.81
C LEU A 178 -4.74 -3.74 -8.35
N SER A 179 -4.86 -2.67 -7.57
CA SER A 179 -5.28 -2.71 -6.18
C SER A 179 -6.43 -1.73 -6.00
N HIS A 180 -7.48 -2.18 -5.31
CA HIS A 180 -8.60 -1.36 -4.90
C HIS A 180 -8.81 -1.52 -3.40
N ASP A 181 -8.83 -0.40 -2.69
CA ASP A 181 -9.12 -0.34 -1.26
C ASP A 181 -10.38 0.49 -1.06
N TYR A 182 -11.38 -0.11 -0.44
CA TYR A 182 -12.64 0.55 -0.12
C TYR A 182 -12.83 0.63 1.39
N ASP A 183 -12.61 1.82 1.95
CA ASP A 183 -12.84 2.13 3.36
C ASP A 183 -14.36 2.18 3.63
N LEU A 184 -14.85 1.32 4.52
CA LEU A 184 -16.26 1.26 4.89
C LEU A 184 -16.72 2.43 5.75
N GLN A 185 -15.79 3.28 6.20
CA GLN A 185 -16.04 4.43 7.06
C GLN A 185 -16.77 4.06 8.36
N ASP A 186 -16.54 2.84 8.85
CA ASP A 186 -17.05 2.37 10.13
C ASP A 186 -16.13 2.79 11.29
N GLN A 187 -16.57 2.56 12.53
CA GLN A 187 -15.78 2.91 13.72
C GLN A 187 -14.50 2.07 13.84
N ASN A 188 -14.46 0.89 13.21
CA ASN A 188 -13.34 -0.05 13.28
C ASN A 188 -12.30 0.14 12.17
N ARG A 189 -12.53 1.11 11.28
CA ARG A 189 -11.71 1.41 10.08
C ARG A 189 -11.54 0.20 9.18
N THR A 190 -12.62 -0.53 8.94
CA THR A 190 -12.64 -1.69 8.06
C THR A 190 -12.40 -1.28 6.61
N VAL A 191 -11.48 -1.96 5.94
CA VAL A 191 -11.17 -1.73 4.52
C VAL A 191 -11.43 -3.00 3.72
N LEU A 192 -12.25 -2.94 2.68
CA LEU A 192 -12.37 -4.02 1.70
C LEU A 192 -11.23 -3.91 0.69
N GLU A 193 -10.39 -4.95 0.63
CA GLU A 193 -9.24 -5.00 -0.26
C GLU A 193 -9.49 -5.94 -1.43
N THR A 194 -9.38 -5.43 -2.65
CA THR A 194 -9.35 -6.21 -3.89
C THR A 194 -7.98 -6.09 -4.54
N ARG A 195 -7.38 -7.21 -4.94
CA ARG A 195 -6.11 -7.23 -5.69
C ARG A 195 -6.27 -8.08 -6.93
N PHE A 196 -5.86 -7.55 -8.07
CA PHE A 196 -5.86 -8.25 -9.35
C PHE A 196 -4.45 -8.25 -9.92
N VAL A 197 -4.04 -9.37 -10.49
CA VAL A 197 -2.84 -9.48 -11.32
C VAL A 197 -3.19 -10.22 -12.60
N GLY A 198 -2.70 -9.72 -13.74
CA GLY A 198 -2.80 -10.40 -15.03
C GLY A 198 -1.44 -10.45 -15.72
N TYR A 199 -1.14 -11.57 -16.36
CA TYR A 199 0.05 -11.79 -17.18
C TYR A 199 -0.34 -12.42 -18.52
N LEU A 200 0.20 -11.91 -19.62
CA LEU A 200 -0.07 -12.39 -20.97
C LEU A 200 1.25 -12.48 -21.74
N THR A 201 1.40 -13.53 -22.55
CA THR A 201 2.48 -13.64 -23.54
C THR A 201 1.91 -14.05 -24.89
N GLN A 202 2.41 -13.43 -25.95
CA GLN A 202 2.14 -13.80 -27.32
C GLN A 202 3.44 -14.03 -28.06
N GLN A 203 3.74 -15.28 -28.34
CA GLN A 203 4.90 -15.76 -29.06
C GLN A 203 4.76 -15.43 -30.55
N PHE A 204 5.88 -15.29 -31.25
CA PHE A 204 5.88 -14.93 -32.67
C PHE A 204 5.97 -16.14 -33.59
N ARG A 205 6.45 -17.28 -33.09
CA ARG A 205 6.56 -18.51 -33.88
C ARG A 205 5.93 -19.70 -33.18
N LEU A 206 6.14 -19.83 -31.88
CA LEU A 206 5.66 -20.94 -31.06
C LEU A 206 4.36 -20.54 -30.35
N HIS A 207 3.30 -20.28 -31.11
CA HIS A 207 2.01 -19.81 -30.57
C HIS A 207 1.38 -20.80 -29.56
N ASN A 208 1.72 -22.08 -29.63
CA ASN A 208 1.33 -23.06 -28.62
C ASN A 208 1.90 -22.76 -27.22
N LEU A 209 2.91 -21.89 -27.12
CA LEU A 209 3.47 -21.38 -25.87
C LEU A 209 2.89 -20.02 -25.45
N ASP A 210 1.79 -19.57 -26.06
CA ASP A 210 1.04 -18.39 -25.61
C ASP A 210 0.41 -18.69 -24.25
N VAL A 211 0.66 -17.81 -23.27
CA VAL A 211 0.23 -17.98 -21.89
C VAL A 211 -0.62 -16.79 -21.49
N GLY A 212 -1.75 -17.08 -20.86
CA GLY A 212 -2.52 -16.08 -20.13
C GLY A 212 -2.74 -16.51 -18.70
N LEU A 213 -2.54 -15.61 -17.74
CA LEU A 213 -2.75 -15.85 -16.32
C LEU A 213 -3.52 -14.67 -15.74
N PHE A 214 -4.45 -14.94 -14.84
CA PHE A 214 -4.93 -13.93 -13.92
C PHE A 214 -5.13 -14.49 -12.52
N ASP A 215 -5.03 -13.61 -11.52
CA ASP A 215 -5.34 -13.89 -10.12
C ASP A 215 -6.12 -12.72 -9.53
N LEU A 216 -7.12 -13.01 -8.70
CA LEU A 216 -7.96 -12.06 -8.01
C LEU A 216 -8.11 -12.48 -6.55
N SER A 217 -7.78 -11.58 -5.62
CA SER A 217 -8.09 -11.74 -4.21
C SER A 217 -9.02 -10.64 -3.72
N PHE A 218 -9.89 -11.01 -2.78
CA PHE A 218 -10.87 -10.10 -2.18
C PHE A 218 -11.06 -10.45 -0.70
N GLY A 219 -11.00 -9.45 0.18
CA GLY A 219 -11.33 -9.66 1.59
C GLY A 219 -11.27 -8.39 2.44
N PRO A 220 -12.01 -8.35 3.56
CA PRO A 220 -11.94 -7.26 4.53
C PRO A 220 -10.65 -7.31 5.32
N ARG A 221 -9.99 -6.17 5.51
CA ARG A 221 -8.98 -5.95 6.54
C ARG A 221 -9.62 -5.26 7.73
N LEU A 222 -9.43 -5.86 8.90
CA LEU A 222 -10.04 -5.48 10.17
C LEU A 222 -8.95 -5.18 11.19
N SER A 223 -9.22 -4.27 12.12
CA SER A 223 -8.37 -4.05 13.29
C SER A 223 -8.36 -5.31 14.18
N PHE A 224 -7.19 -5.72 14.67
CA PHE A 224 -6.98 -6.96 15.42
C PHE A 224 -6.29 -6.69 16.76
N LEU A 225 -6.95 -7.00 17.87
CA LEU A 225 -6.43 -6.83 19.24
C LEU A 225 -5.82 -5.43 19.52
N PRO A 226 -6.55 -4.33 19.27
CA PRO A 226 -5.99 -2.96 19.33
C PRO A 226 -5.45 -2.57 20.70
N GLU A 227 -5.95 -3.18 21.79
CA GLU A 227 -5.47 -2.95 23.16
C GLU A 227 -4.12 -3.62 23.45
N LEU A 228 -3.85 -4.78 22.82
CA LEU A 228 -2.64 -5.56 23.05
C LEU A 228 -1.56 -5.25 22.00
N LEU A 229 -1.98 -5.07 20.74
CA LEU A 229 -1.14 -4.83 19.58
C LEU A 229 -1.71 -3.64 18.78
N PRO A 230 -1.47 -2.40 19.22
CA PRO A 230 -1.95 -1.21 18.52
C PRO A 230 -1.55 -1.22 17.04
N GLY A 231 -2.54 -1.06 16.16
CA GLY A 231 -2.35 -1.05 14.70
C GLY A 231 -2.25 -2.43 14.04
N ALA A 232 -2.32 -3.53 14.79
CA ALA A 232 -2.38 -4.86 14.20
C ALA A 232 -3.71 -5.06 13.46
N THR A 233 -3.65 -5.81 12.35
CA THR A 233 -4.81 -6.09 11.49
C THR A 233 -4.90 -7.57 11.15
N ILE A 234 -6.11 -8.02 10.83
CA ILE A 234 -6.40 -9.35 10.30
C ILE A 234 -7.18 -9.20 9.01
N LYS A 235 -6.82 -9.98 7.99
CA LYS A 235 -7.47 -10.01 6.69
C LYS A 235 -7.81 -11.44 6.31
N PRO A 236 -9.02 -11.93 6.60
CA PRO A 236 -9.55 -13.09 5.90
C PRO A 236 -9.85 -12.70 4.45
N TYR A 237 -9.53 -13.57 3.50
CA TYR A 237 -9.78 -13.29 2.08
C TYR A 237 -10.09 -14.55 1.30
N VAL A 238 -10.79 -14.37 0.18
CA VAL A 238 -10.95 -15.38 -0.86
C VAL A 238 -10.04 -15.05 -2.02
N VAL A 239 -9.62 -16.08 -2.76
CA VAL A 239 -8.73 -15.92 -3.90
C VAL A 239 -9.11 -16.88 -5.02
N GLY A 240 -8.95 -16.44 -6.26
CA GLY A 240 -9.20 -17.26 -7.43
C GLY A 240 -8.32 -16.85 -8.59
N GLY A 241 -7.94 -17.81 -9.41
CA GLY A 241 -7.09 -17.58 -10.55
C GLY A 241 -7.37 -18.54 -11.70
N ASN A 242 -6.96 -18.15 -12.89
CA ASN A 242 -7.09 -18.96 -14.09
C ASN A 242 -5.84 -18.85 -14.94
N ALA A 243 -5.56 -19.91 -15.69
CA ALA A 243 -4.44 -19.99 -16.61
C ALA A 243 -4.89 -20.60 -17.94
N TRP A 244 -4.41 -20.03 -19.03
CA TRP A 244 -4.54 -20.56 -20.38
C TRP A 244 -3.16 -20.77 -21.00
N VAL A 245 -3.06 -21.83 -21.78
CA VAL A 245 -1.90 -22.17 -22.61
C VAL A 245 -2.44 -22.51 -23.99
N ASP A 246 -1.86 -21.95 -25.06
CA ASP A 246 -2.35 -22.12 -26.44
C ASP A 246 -3.84 -21.73 -26.60
N GLY A 247 -4.28 -20.71 -25.85
CA GLY A 247 -5.69 -20.28 -25.82
C GLY A 247 -6.67 -21.26 -25.16
N VAL A 248 -6.19 -22.42 -24.69
CA VAL A 248 -6.99 -23.42 -23.97
C VAL A 248 -6.83 -23.21 -22.47
N GLN A 249 -7.94 -23.29 -21.73
CA GLN A 249 -7.91 -23.21 -20.27
C GLN A 249 -7.14 -24.41 -19.69
N TYR A 250 -6.03 -24.13 -19.01
CA TYR A 250 -5.16 -25.13 -18.39
C TYR A 250 -5.50 -25.33 -16.91
N LEU A 251 -5.76 -24.25 -16.17
CA LEU A 251 -5.99 -24.29 -14.73
C LEU A 251 -7.08 -23.32 -14.31
N ALA A 252 -7.95 -23.78 -13.41
CA ALA A 252 -8.75 -22.92 -12.56
C ALA A 252 -8.46 -23.24 -11.10
N ALA A 253 -8.22 -22.21 -10.30
CA ALA A 253 -7.99 -22.34 -8.87
C ALA A 253 -8.92 -21.42 -8.08
N GLY A 254 -9.35 -21.90 -6.92
CA GLY A 254 -10.11 -21.15 -5.94
C GLY A 254 -9.65 -21.51 -4.54
N GLY A 255 -9.68 -20.54 -3.63
CA GLY A 255 -9.13 -20.70 -2.30
C GLY A 255 -9.54 -19.60 -1.33
N ALA A 256 -9.00 -19.72 -0.13
CA ALA A 256 -9.16 -18.73 0.92
C ALA A 256 -7.88 -18.67 1.76
N GLY A 257 -7.66 -17.51 2.38
CA GLY A 257 -6.51 -17.28 3.21
C GLY A 257 -6.78 -16.31 4.35
N LEU A 258 -5.77 -16.16 5.19
CA LEU A 258 -5.75 -15.27 6.33
C LEU A 258 -4.39 -14.60 6.39
N ALA A 259 -4.36 -13.27 6.41
CA ALA A 259 -3.15 -12.49 6.64
C ALA A 259 -3.26 -11.69 7.94
N LEU A 260 -2.16 -11.57 8.68
CA LEU A 260 -2.06 -10.74 9.89
C LEU A 260 -1.07 -9.62 9.62
N GLY A 261 -1.49 -8.37 9.65
CA GLY A 261 -0.59 -7.22 9.55
C GLY A 261 -0.15 -6.79 10.94
N ILE A 262 1.14 -6.87 11.23
CA ILE A 262 1.73 -6.50 12.53
C ILE A 262 2.67 -5.30 12.31
N PRO A 263 2.37 -4.12 12.88
CA PRO A 263 3.28 -2.99 12.82
C PRO A 263 4.62 -3.33 13.48
N ALA A 264 5.71 -2.90 12.86
CA ALA A 264 7.06 -3.06 13.36
C ALA A 264 7.77 -1.69 13.43
N PRO A 265 8.88 -1.58 14.18
CA PRO A 265 9.63 -0.33 14.26
C PRO A 265 10.05 0.24 12.90
N TRP A 266 10.35 1.54 12.86
CA TRP A 266 10.86 2.25 11.68
C TRP A 266 9.91 2.32 10.48
N GLY A 267 8.59 2.23 10.74
CA GLY A 267 7.58 2.27 9.67
C GLY A 267 7.54 1.00 8.83
N THR A 268 8.03 -0.12 9.38
CA THR A 268 7.94 -1.43 8.73
C THR A 268 6.70 -2.19 9.22
N SER A 269 6.32 -3.24 8.50
CA SER A 269 5.27 -4.17 8.96
C SER A 269 5.65 -5.60 8.62
N LEU A 270 5.18 -6.53 9.43
CA LEU A 270 5.25 -7.96 9.17
C LEU A 270 3.86 -8.43 8.77
N GLU A 271 3.75 -9.14 7.64
CA GLU A 271 2.47 -9.69 7.19
C GLU A 271 2.55 -11.21 7.00
N PRO A 272 2.63 -12.00 8.09
CA PRO A 272 2.47 -13.45 7.96
C PRO A 272 1.08 -13.78 7.40
N SER A 273 1.06 -14.69 6.44
CA SER A 273 -0.17 -15.16 5.80
C SER A 273 -0.18 -16.67 5.66
N PHE A 274 -1.38 -17.23 5.71
CA PHE A 274 -1.68 -18.60 5.36
C PHE A 274 -2.72 -18.60 4.25
N GLU A 275 -2.49 -19.40 3.22
CA GLU A 275 -3.40 -19.51 2.09
C GLU A 275 -3.60 -20.99 1.73
N TRP A 276 -4.85 -21.37 1.52
CA TRP A 276 -5.22 -22.66 0.98
C TRP A 276 -5.90 -22.48 -0.37
N ARG A 277 -5.48 -23.26 -1.37
CA ARG A 277 -6.08 -23.28 -2.70
C ARG A 277 -6.37 -24.70 -3.16
N ARG A 278 -7.47 -24.86 -3.87
CA ARG A 278 -7.76 -26.03 -4.70
C ARG A 278 -7.64 -25.62 -6.17
N ALA A 279 -6.80 -26.32 -6.91
CA ALA A 279 -6.62 -26.14 -8.34
C ALA A 279 -7.13 -27.38 -9.09
N ASN A 280 -7.88 -27.14 -10.16
CA ASN A 280 -8.26 -28.15 -11.12
C ASN A 280 -7.48 -27.90 -12.40
N TYR A 281 -6.78 -28.93 -12.88
CA TYR A 281 -5.98 -28.88 -14.10
C TYR A 281 -6.70 -29.64 -15.20
N ASP A 282 -6.83 -29.04 -16.38
CA ASP A 282 -7.27 -29.74 -17.57
C ASP A 282 -6.04 -30.25 -18.33
N THR A 283 -5.64 -31.49 -18.02
CA THR A 283 -4.53 -32.18 -18.70
C THR A 283 -5.03 -33.10 -19.83
N GLY A 284 -6.34 -33.18 -20.04
CA GLY A 284 -6.97 -34.09 -21.00
C GLY A 284 -7.10 -33.51 -22.42
N ASN A 285 -6.85 -32.21 -22.58
CA ASN A 285 -6.90 -31.58 -23.89
C ASN A 285 -5.69 -31.99 -24.76
N PRO A 286 -5.90 -32.52 -25.98
CA PRO A 286 -4.82 -32.88 -26.90
C PRO A 286 -3.86 -31.73 -27.21
N ALA A 287 -4.33 -30.48 -27.21
CA ALA A 287 -3.50 -29.29 -27.40
C ALA A 287 -2.49 -29.08 -26.26
N LEU A 288 -2.74 -29.68 -25.10
CA LEU A 288 -1.88 -29.64 -23.91
C LEU A 288 -1.02 -30.91 -23.76
N ALA A 289 -1.17 -31.90 -24.64
CA ALA A 289 -0.49 -33.19 -24.54
C ALA A 289 1.03 -33.11 -24.83
N GLU A 290 1.46 -32.19 -25.69
CA GLU A 290 2.90 -31.92 -25.96
C GLU A 290 3.64 -31.38 -24.73
N PHE A 291 2.90 -30.96 -23.70
CA PHE A 291 3.42 -30.42 -22.46
C PHE A 291 3.38 -31.39 -21.27
N ASN A 292 2.84 -32.61 -21.45
CA ASN A 292 2.76 -33.61 -20.38
C ASN A 292 3.71 -34.80 -20.62
N SER A 293 4.54 -34.76 -21.68
CA SER A 293 5.44 -35.84 -22.12
C SER A 293 6.93 -35.49 -21.99
#